data_AF-A0A522UL40-F1
#
_entry.id   AF-A0A522UL40-F1
#
_cell.length_a   1.000
_cell.length_b   1.000
_cell.length_c   1.000
_cell.angle_alpha   90.00
_cell.angle_beta   90.00
_cell.angle_gamma   90.00
#
_symmetry.space_group_name_H-M   'P 1'
#
loop_
_entity.id
_entity.type
_entity.pdbx_description
1 polymer ?
#
loop_
_entity_poly.entity_id
_entity_poly.type
_entity_poly.pdbx_seq_one_letter_code
_entity_poly.pdbx_strand_id
1 'polypeptide(L)'
;MPVRLGRFEMPRKLVKDEASATANYGKYIVEPFEAGYGRTIGNSLRRVLLSSLEGAAIATIKIEGAPHEFCHLPGVVEDVTDIILNLKGVLLKMYSRESRKVRISKKGAGEVTAGDITGDNLVEVVNPDHHICTLDKDGKFEAELEVRIGRGYCPADWNRREGQEIGLIPMDSLFSPVGRVKFNVEQTRVGRRTDYDKLVIEIWSDGRISPDEAIGLSAAILRRHLDVFIKPEQEIVEFEEGEKPMDPQREELRKKLAVSVNEIELSVRAANCLNNANITTVGELAMKSEAEMLKYRNFGKKSLNEIKDKLAELGLSLGMSFDAELLRPPPPSAMVPVVEDEIEVEDETEGKKKSKADKDE
;
A
#
# COMPACT_ATOMS: atom_id res chain seq x y z
N MET A 1 -23.93 -13.54 -19.96
CA MET A 1 -23.10 -14.35 -19.05
C MET A 1 -21.80 -13.60 -18.84
N PRO A 2 -21.30 -13.47 -17.61
CA PRO A 2 -19.98 -12.92 -17.35
C PRO A 2 -18.93 -13.75 -18.10
N VAL A 3 -17.97 -13.07 -18.72
CA VAL A 3 -16.82 -13.74 -19.34
C VAL A 3 -15.87 -14.11 -18.21
N ARG A 4 -15.68 -15.42 -17.98
CA ARG A 4 -14.68 -15.90 -17.04
C ARG A 4 -13.31 -15.76 -17.66
N LEU A 5 -12.48 -14.91 -17.06
CA LEU A 5 -11.08 -14.80 -17.42
C LEU A 5 -10.25 -15.71 -16.51
N GLY A 6 -9.13 -16.20 -17.04
CA GLY A 6 -8.16 -16.94 -16.23
C GLY A 6 -7.69 -16.11 -15.04
N ARG A 7 -7.29 -16.80 -13.96
CA ARG A 7 -6.80 -16.19 -12.72
C ARG A 7 -5.80 -15.08 -13.00
N PHE A 8 -6.06 -13.93 -12.41
CA PHE A 8 -5.21 -12.74 -12.50
C PHE A 8 -4.57 -12.49 -11.13
N GLU A 9 -3.25 -12.42 -11.06
CA GLU A 9 -2.61 -12.02 -9.80
C GLU A 9 -2.81 -10.53 -9.56
N MET A 10 -3.51 -10.22 -8.48
CA MET A 10 -3.77 -8.85 -8.03
C MET A 10 -2.80 -8.46 -6.92
N PRO A 11 -2.33 -7.20 -6.89
CA PRO A 11 -1.46 -6.73 -5.83
C PRO A 11 -2.19 -6.75 -4.49
N ARG A 12 -1.51 -7.23 -3.44
CA ARG A 12 -2.16 -7.47 -2.15
C ARG A 12 -2.11 -6.27 -1.22
N LYS A 13 -0.98 -5.56 -1.20
CA LYS A 13 -0.72 -4.44 -0.28
C LYS A 13 0.20 -3.41 -0.92
N LEU A 14 -0.01 -2.16 -0.55
CA LEU A 14 0.93 -1.06 -0.76
C LEU A 14 1.90 -1.06 0.43
N VAL A 15 3.18 -1.34 0.18
CA VAL A 15 4.22 -1.32 1.21
C VAL A 15 5.02 -0.03 1.08
N LYS A 16 5.14 0.72 2.17
CA LYS A 16 5.98 1.92 2.25
C LYS A 16 7.37 1.54 2.75
N ASP A 17 8.40 2.06 2.08
CA ASP A 17 9.78 1.93 2.53
C ASP A 17 10.05 2.98 3.63
N GLU A 18 9.77 2.61 4.89
CA GLU A 18 9.91 3.51 6.04
C GLU A 18 11.35 3.98 6.27
N ALA A 19 12.35 3.20 5.86
CA ALA A 19 13.76 3.52 6.06
C ALA A 19 14.21 4.74 5.24
N SER A 20 13.58 4.99 4.10
CA SER A 20 13.88 6.14 3.24
C SER A 20 12.83 7.25 3.34
N ALA A 21 11.74 7.05 4.08
CA ALA A 21 10.63 7.99 4.14
C ALA A 21 11.00 9.27 4.90
N THR A 22 10.67 10.42 4.32
CA THR A 22 10.68 11.72 5.00
C THR A 22 9.31 12.38 4.84
N ALA A 23 9.10 13.55 5.46
CA ALA A 23 7.83 14.28 5.31
C ALA A 23 7.49 14.60 3.84
N ASN A 24 8.51 14.84 3.02
CA ASN A 24 8.39 15.29 1.63
C ASN A 24 8.79 14.23 0.60
N TYR A 25 9.22 13.05 1.04
CA TYR A 25 9.59 11.95 0.14
C TYR A 25 9.03 10.62 0.63
N GLY A 26 8.40 9.89 -0.29
CA GLY A 26 7.87 8.56 -0.04
C GLY A 26 8.22 7.60 -1.17
N LYS A 27 8.69 6.41 -0.79
CA LYS A 27 8.92 5.29 -1.70
C LYS A 27 7.96 4.16 -1.38
N TYR A 28 7.24 3.72 -2.41
CA TYR A 28 6.15 2.76 -2.33
C TYR A 28 6.43 1.57 -3.23
N ILE A 29 6.15 0.39 -2.72
CA ILE A 29 6.37 -0.88 -3.38
C ILE A 29 5.04 -1.62 -3.45
N VAL A 30 4.67 -2.06 -4.64
CA VAL A 30 3.44 -2.82 -4.89
C VAL A 30 3.76 -4.05 -5.72
N GLU A 31 3.39 -5.22 -5.20
CA GLU A 31 3.54 -6.52 -5.85
C GLU A 31 2.47 -7.51 -5.33
N PRO A 32 2.14 -8.57 -6.11
CA PRO A 32 2.53 -8.80 -7.50
C PRO A 32 1.56 -8.16 -8.50
N PHE A 33 2.07 -7.73 -9.65
CA PHE A 33 1.29 -7.39 -10.83
C PHE A 33 1.52 -8.41 -11.94
N GLU A 34 0.51 -8.67 -12.77
CA GLU A 34 0.74 -9.37 -14.04
C GLU A 34 1.70 -8.61 -14.95
N ALA A 35 2.40 -9.35 -15.81
CA ALA A 35 3.38 -8.80 -16.73
C ALA A 35 2.80 -7.63 -17.55
N GLY A 36 3.46 -6.47 -17.46
CA GLY A 36 3.08 -5.24 -18.16
C GLY A 36 2.13 -4.32 -17.38
N TYR A 37 1.43 -4.82 -16.35
CA TYR A 37 0.56 -3.98 -15.53
C TYR A 37 1.34 -3.01 -14.65
N GLY A 38 2.55 -3.37 -14.20
CA GLY A 38 3.40 -2.46 -13.43
C GLY A 38 3.68 -1.16 -14.19
N ARG A 39 3.96 -1.26 -15.50
CA ARG A 39 4.20 -0.08 -16.36
C ARG A 39 2.93 0.74 -16.58
N THR A 40 1.81 0.08 -16.83
CA THR A 40 0.52 0.75 -17.06
C THR A 40 0.09 1.53 -15.84
N ILE A 41 0.08 0.91 -14.66
CA ILE A 41 -0.30 1.54 -13.40
C ILE A 41 0.71 2.62 -13.01
N GLY A 42 2.01 2.33 -13.07
CA GLY A 42 3.08 3.28 -12.73
C GLY A 42 3.04 4.55 -13.57
N ASN A 43 2.88 4.42 -14.90
CA ASN A 43 2.78 5.57 -15.78
C ASN A 43 1.49 6.37 -15.55
N SER A 44 0.37 5.68 -15.31
CA SER A 44 -0.93 6.33 -15.08
C SER A 44 -0.91 7.14 -13.78
N LEU A 45 -0.44 6.54 -12.67
CA LEU A 45 -0.29 7.24 -11.40
C LEU A 45 0.67 8.41 -11.49
N ARG A 46 1.82 8.25 -12.17
CA ARG A 46 2.77 9.35 -12.39
C ARG A 46 2.12 10.54 -13.08
N ARG A 47 1.27 10.31 -14.09
CA ARG A 47 0.57 11.40 -14.79
C ARG A 47 -0.40 12.13 -13.88
N VAL A 48 -1.19 11.39 -13.09
CA VAL A 48 -2.19 11.97 -12.19
C VAL A 48 -1.51 12.75 -11.05
N LEU A 49 -0.46 12.19 -10.44
CA LEU A 49 0.31 12.83 -9.38
C LEU A 49 0.86 14.20 -9.81
N LEU A 50 1.38 14.31 -11.04
CA LEU A 50 2.00 15.54 -11.53
C LEU A 50 1.00 16.60 -12.02
N SER A 51 -0.22 16.21 -12.42
CA SER A 51 -1.15 17.11 -13.12
C SER A 51 -2.45 17.41 -12.37
N SER A 52 -2.97 16.46 -11.61
CA SER A 52 -4.40 16.44 -11.23
C SER A 52 -4.64 16.75 -9.76
N LEU A 53 -3.59 16.75 -8.95
CA LEU A 53 -3.69 17.12 -7.54
C LEU A 53 -3.95 18.62 -7.41
N GLU A 54 -4.83 18.96 -6.47
CA GLU A 54 -5.15 20.34 -6.14
C GLU A 54 -4.09 20.93 -5.22
N GLY A 55 -3.74 22.18 -5.46
CA GLY A 55 -2.89 22.97 -4.57
C GLY A 55 -3.19 24.44 -4.69
N ALA A 56 -2.67 25.22 -3.74
CA ALA A 56 -2.85 26.65 -3.70
C ALA A 56 -1.61 27.37 -4.26
N ALA A 57 -1.84 28.44 -5.01
CA ALA A 57 -0.79 29.31 -5.54
C ALA A 57 -1.30 30.75 -5.68
N ILE A 58 -0.36 31.69 -5.76
CA ILE A 58 -0.65 33.11 -6.00
C ILE A 58 -1.03 33.28 -7.48
N ALA A 59 -2.13 33.97 -7.74
CA ALA A 59 -2.67 34.19 -9.08
C ALA A 59 -2.50 35.63 -9.56
N THR A 60 -2.70 36.59 -8.66
CA THR A 60 -2.55 38.01 -8.95
C THR A 60 -1.85 38.70 -7.79
N ILE A 61 -1.14 39.77 -8.11
CA ILE A 61 -0.45 40.62 -7.15
C ILE A 61 -0.72 42.09 -7.45
N LYS A 62 -0.96 42.88 -6.41
CA LYS A 62 -1.02 44.34 -6.47
C LYS A 62 0.01 44.90 -5.51
N ILE A 63 1.04 45.55 -6.03
CA ILE A 63 2.10 46.17 -5.20
C ILE A 63 1.87 47.68 -5.16
N GLU A 64 1.97 48.27 -3.98
CA GLU A 64 1.89 49.73 -3.83
C GLU A 64 3.10 50.40 -4.50
N GLY A 65 2.84 51.32 -5.44
CA GLY A 65 3.90 52.03 -6.17
C GLY A 65 4.37 51.36 -7.47
N ALA A 66 3.87 50.16 -7.80
CA ALA A 66 4.19 49.45 -9.04
C ALA A 66 2.96 49.35 -9.97
N PRO A 67 2.89 50.13 -11.06
CA PRO A 67 1.75 50.07 -11.99
C PRO A 67 1.82 48.85 -12.93
N HIS A 68 3.00 48.26 -13.14
CA HIS A 68 3.25 47.13 -14.05
C HIS A 68 4.49 46.32 -13.62
N GLU A 69 4.71 45.12 -14.18
CA GLU A 69 5.80 44.23 -13.78
C GLU A 69 7.23 44.73 -14.09
N PHE A 70 7.39 45.65 -15.05
CA PHE A 70 8.69 46.15 -15.49
C PHE A 70 9.19 47.41 -14.74
N CYS A 71 8.69 47.68 -13.54
CA CYS A 71 9.10 48.84 -12.76
C CYS A 71 10.06 48.47 -11.64
N HIS A 72 10.78 49.48 -11.14
CA HIS A 72 11.59 49.40 -9.93
C HIS A 72 10.87 50.11 -8.80
N LEU A 73 11.02 49.61 -7.57
CA LEU A 73 10.46 50.22 -6.37
C LEU A 73 11.55 50.97 -5.60
N PRO A 74 11.36 52.26 -5.27
CA PRO A 74 12.35 52.99 -4.49
C PRO A 74 12.50 52.37 -3.10
N GLY A 75 13.75 52.07 -2.71
CA GLY A 75 14.06 51.46 -1.42
C GLY A 75 13.93 49.93 -1.35
N VAL A 76 13.70 49.27 -2.49
CA VAL A 76 13.81 47.81 -2.66
C VAL A 76 15.01 47.51 -3.55
N VAL A 77 15.79 46.47 -3.20
CA VAL A 77 17.00 46.11 -3.95
C VAL A 77 16.67 45.40 -5.26
N GLU A 78 15.67 44.53 -5.26
CA GLU A 78 15.23 43.74 -6.41
C GLU A 78 14.18 44.47 -7.26
N ASP A 79 14.16 44.18 -8.57
CA ASP A 79 13.14 44.67 -9.49
C ASP A 79 11.81 43.92 -9.31
N VAL A 80 10.69 44.53 -9.71
CA VAL A 80 9.36 43.90 -9.56
C VAL A 80 9.26 42.55 -10.28
N THR A 81 9.99 42.36 -11.37
CA THR A 81 10.04 41.08 -12.08
C THR A 81 10.69 39.97 -11.23
N ASP A 82 11.77 40.29 -10.51
CA ASP A 82 12.43 39.35 -9.60
C ASP A 82 11.55 39.05 -8.39
N ILE A 83 10.85 40.06 -7.86
CA ILE A 83 9.86 39.87 -6.78
C ILE A 83 8.77 38.90 -7.23
N ILE A 84 8.22 39.07 -8.44
CA ILE A 84 7.20 38.16 -8.99
C ILE A 84 7.77 36.73 -9.13
N LEU A 85 9.01 36.59 -9.58
CA LEU A 85 9.66 35.28 -9.71
C LEU A 85 9.85 34.61 -8.34
N ASN A 86 10.29 35.36 -7.33
CA ASN A 86 10.45 34.87 -5.97
C ASN A 86 9.11 34.47 -5.36
N LEU A 87 8.05 35.25 -5.59
CA LEU A 87 6.70 34.92 -5.14
C LEU A 87 6.13 33.64 -5.75
N LYS A 88 6.55 33.25 -6.97
CA LYS A 88 6.19 31.93 -7.53
C LYS A 88 6.75 30.76 -6.71
N GLY A 89 7.84 30.97 -5.96
CA GLY A 89 8.44 29.99 -5.07
C GLY A 89 7.75 29.84 -3.71
N VAL A 90 6.79 30.71 -3.39
CA VAL A 90 6.06 30.64 -2.11
C VAL A 90 5.04 29.49 -2.17
N LEU A 91 5.13 28.60 -1.19
CA LEU A 91 4.29 27.42 -1.05
C LEU A 91 3.19 27.71 -0.04
N LEU A 92 1.95 27.64 -0.51
CA LEU A 92 0.77 27.96 0.28
C LEU A 92 -0.15 26.76 0.37
N LYS A 93 -0.79 26.61 1.53
CA LYS A 93 -1.89 25.67 1.75
C LYS A 93 -3.14 26.47 2.07
N MET A 94 -4.24 26.15 1.39
CA MET A 94 -5.50 26.85 1.57
C MET A 94 -6.61 25.85 1.88
N TYR A 95 -7.42 26.16 2.89
CA TYR A 95 -8.52 25.31 3.36
C TYR A 95 -9.90 25.71 2.82
N SER A 96 -9.96 26.79 2.04
CA SER A 96 -11.16 27.31 1.38
C SER A 96 -11.05 27.13 -0.13
N ARG A 97 -12.16 26.86 -0.81
CA ARG A 97 -12.21 26.81 -2.28
C ARG A 97 -12.29 28.18 -2.95
N GLU A 98 -12.76 29.18 -2.22
CA GLU A 98 -12.85 30.56 -2.71
C GLU A 98 -11.47 31.21 -2.77
N SER A 99 -11.27 32.11 -3.72
CA SER A 99 -10.09 32.97 -3.76
C SER A 99 -10.00 33.82 -2.49
N ARG A 100 -8.85 33.81 -1.83
CA ARG A 100 -8.58 34.61 -0.64
C ARG A 100 -7.47 35.62 -0.93
N LYS A 101 -7.58 36.77 -0.28
CA LYS A 101 -6.58 37.83 -0.38
C LYS A 101 -5.70 37.85 0.86
N VAL A 102 -4.41 37.99 0.65
CA VAL A 102 -3.37 37.99 1.67
C VAL A 102 -2.55 39.26 1.51
N ARG A 103 -2.02 39.82 2.59
CA ARG A 103 -1.25 41.07 2.53
C ARG A 103 0.15 40.87 3.07
N ILE A 104 1.12 41.53 2.45
CA ILE A 104 2.48 41.68 2.97
C ILE A 104 2.69 43.15 3.30
N SER A 105 3.21 43.45 4.49
CA SER A 105 3.59 44.81 4.87
C SER A 105 4.86 44.77 5.72
N LYS A 106 5.94 45.37 5.19
CA LYS A 106 7.21 45.51 5.92
C LYS A 106 7.80 46.89 5.67
N LYS A 107 8.43 47.44 6.72
CA LYS A 107 9.05 48.78 6.73
C LYS A 107 10.40 48.73 7.42
N GLY A 108 11.36 49.48 6.88
CA GLY A 108 12.73 49.56 7.38
C GLY A 108 13.64 48.49 6.78
N ALA A 109 14.95 48.64 7.01
CA ALA A 109 15.96 47.73 6.48
C ALA A 109 15.74 46.27 6.89
N GLY A 110 15.82 45.36 5.93
CA GLY A 110 15.78 43.91 6.16
C GLY A 110 15.21 43.10 5.00
N GLU A 111 15.35 41.78 5.08
CA GLU A 111 14.78 40.84 4.12
C GLU A 111 13.29 40.64 4.37
N VAL A 112 12.48 40.71 3.31
CA VAL A 112 11.06 40.33 3.30
C VAL A 112 11.00 38.85 2.94
N THR A 113 10.43 38.06 3.85
CA THR A 113 10.28 36.61 3.69
C THR A 113 8.82 36.23 3.56
N ALA A 114 8.54 35.00 3.12
CA ALA A 114 7.17 34.49 3.06
C ALA A 114 6.48 34.42 4.43
N GLY A 115 7.25 34.35 5.53
CA GLY A 115 6.73 34.44 6.89
C GLY A 115 6.12 35.80 7.24
N ASP A 116 6.48 36.87 6.50
CA ASP A 116 5.89 38.21 6.68
C ASP A 116 4.51 38.36 6.02
N ILE A 117 4.00 37.30 5.38
CA ILE A 117 2.64 37.26 4.81
C ILE A 117 1.62 37.24 5.94
N THR A 118 0.90 38.35 6.08
CA THR A 118 -0.27 38.45 6.96
C THR A 118 -1.51 37.96 6.23
N GLY A 119 -2.03 36.82 6.67
CA GLY A 119 -3.15 36.14 6.03
C GLY A 119 -4.33 35.88 6.95
N ASP A 120 -5.44 35.53 6.32
CA ASP A 120 -6.58 34.90 6.97
C ASP A 120 -6.16 33.52 7.48
N ASN A 121 -6.75 33.04 8.58
CA ASN A 121 -6.45 31.73 9.21
C ASN A 121 -6.69 30.53 8.27
N LEU A 122 -7.26 30.78 7.10
CA LEU A 122 -7.53 29.82 6.03
C LEU A 122 -6.37 29.62 5.05
N VAL A 123 -5.32 30.46 5.12
CA VAL A 123 -4.12 30.38 4.28
C VAL A 123 -2.89 30.20 5.16
N GLU A 124 -2.20 29.08 4.97
CA GLU A 124 -0.99 28.72 5.68
C GLU A 124 0.21 28.77 4.74
N VAL A 125 1.31 29.37 5.19
CA VAL A 125 2.58 29.41 4.46
C VAL A 125 3.42 28.21 4.88
N VAL A 126 3.77 27.35 3.92
CA VAL A 126 4.52 26.11 4.19
C VAL A 126 6.03 26.38 4.28
N ASN A 127 6.55 27.37 3.55
CA ASN A 127 7.97 27.75 3.54
C ASN A 127 8.17 29.19 4.04
N PRO A 128 8.05 29.46 5.36
CA PRO A 128 8.14 30.82 5.91
C PRO A 128 9.48 31.50 5.64
N ASP A 129 10.58 30.75 5.55
CA ASP A 129 11.93 31.29 5.35
C ASP A 129 12.24 31.69 3.90
N HIS A 130 11.27 31.56 2.98
CA HIS A 130 11.49 31.83 1.56
C HIS A 130 11.67 33.34 1.30
N HIS A 131 12.80 33.71 0.69
CA HIS A 131 13.12 35.09 0.36
C HIS A 131 12.21 35.66 -0.74
N ILE A 132 11.70 36.88 -0.53
CA ILE A 132 10.89 37.59 -1.52
C ILE A 132 11.69 38.78 -2.08
N CYS A 133 12.13 39.69 -1.20
CA CYS A 133 12.92 40.87 -1.56
C CYS A 133 13.65 41.45 -0.35
N THR A 134 14.53 42.42 -0.59
CA THR A 134 15.35 43.08 0.41
C THR A 134 15.05 44.58 0.43
N LEU A 135 14.79 45.11 1.62
CA LEU A 135 14.52 46.53 1.85
C LEU A 135 15.78 47.27 2.32
N ASP A 136 16.01 48.47 1.76
CA ASP A 136 17.00 49.41 2.27
C ASP A 136 16.45 50.17 3.50
N LYS A 137 17.28 51.01 4.15
CA LYS A 137 16.99 51.69 5.43
C LYS A 137 15.64 52.40 5.49
N ASP A 138 15.24 53.05 4.40
CA ASP A 138 13.97 53.79 4.29
C ASP A 138 12.95 53.08 3.38
N GLY A 139 13.20 51.80 3.05
CA GLY A 139 12.36 50.99 2.20
C GLY A 139 11.01 50.62 2.83
N LYS A 140 9.96 50.63 2.01
CA LYS A 140 8.62 50.18 2.36
C LYS A 140 8.13 49.23 1.28
N PHE A 141 7.68 48.04 1.68
CA PHE A 141 7.01 47.09 0.78
C PHE A 141 5.61 46.79 1.29
N GLU A 142 4.62 47.08 0.47
CA GLU A 142 3.23 46.70 0.69
C GLU A 142 2.66 46.06 -0.57
N ALA A 143 2.14 44.84 -0.42
CA ALA A 143 1.56 44.08 -1.52
C ALA A 143 0.30 43.33 -1.06
N GLU A 144 -0.68 43.25 -1.95
CA GLU A 144 -1.89 42.43 -1.82
C GLU A 144 -1.79 41.28 -2.82
N LEU A 145 -1.91 40.05 -2.33
CA LEU A 145 -1.79 38.80 -3.08
C LEU A 145 -3.14 38.12 -3.14
N GLU A 146 -3.57 37.66 -4.31
CA GLU A 146 -4.74 36.81 -4.45
C GLU A 146 -4.30 35.34 -4.59
N VAL A 147 -4.69 34.51 -3.64
CA VAL A 147 -4.40 33.07 -3.63
C VAL A 147 -5.61 32.30 -4.10
N ARG A 148 -5.38 31.34 -4.99
CA ARG A 148 -6.41 30.48 -5.58
C ARG A 148 -6.02 29.02 -5.43
N ILE A 149 -7.02 28.15 -5.36
CA ILE A 149 -6.84 26.72 -5.57
C ILE A 149 -7.05 26.42 -7.04
N GLY A 150 -6.19 25.57 -7.59
CA GLY A 150 -6.29 25.09 -8.96
C GLY A 150 -5.63 23.72 -9.09
N ARG A 151 -5.42 23.31 -10.35
CA ARG A 151 -4.74 22.06 -10.69
C ARG A 151 -3.72 22.34 -11.78
N GLY A 152 -2.60 21.62 -11.75
CA GLY A 152 -1.55 21.74 -12.76
C GLY A 152 -0.96 23.15 -12.83
N TYR A 153 -0.94 23.72 -14.04
CA TYR A 153 -0.34 25.01 -14.35
C TYR A 153 -1.37 25.92 -15.01
N CYS A 154 -1.43 27.18 -14.56
CA CYS A 154 -2.27 28.21 -15.14
C CYS A 154 -1.39 29.39 -15.59
N PRO A 155 -1.34 29.71 -16.89
CA PRO A 155 -0.64 30.88 -17.40
C PRO A 155 -1.21 32.18 -16.83
N ALA A 156 -0.38 33.23 -16.75
CA ALA A 156 -0.78 34.55 -16.29
C ALA A 156 -2.00 35.12 -17.06
N ASP A 157 -2.08 34.90 -18.37
CA ASP A 157 -3.19 35.39 -19.21
C ASP A 157 -4.55 34.83 -18.76
N TRP A 158 -4.60 33.60 -18.25
CA TRP A 158 -5.84 32.98 -17.78
C TRP A 158 -6.24 33.46 -16.38
N ASN A 159 -5.31 34.07 -15.64
CA ASN A 159 -5.58 34.71 -14.37
C ASN A 159 -6.11 36.14 -14.53
N ARG A 160 -6.00 36.74 -15.73
CA ARG A 160 -6.53 38.07 -16.02
C ARG A 160 -8.06 38.06 -15.99
N ARG A 161 -8.66 39.06 -15.36
CA ARG A 161 -10.13 39.27 -15.33
C ARG A 161 -10.53 40.42 -16.24
N GLU A 162 -11.69 40.34 -16.86
CA GLU A 162 -12.28 41.47 -17.58
C GLU A 162 -12.62 42.60 -16.59
N GLY A 163 -12.20 43.83 -16.88
CA GLY A 163 -12.41 44.99 -16.00
C GLY A 163 -11.47 45.08 -14.79
N GLN A 164 -10.32 44.38 -14.82
CA GLN A 164 -9.31 44.42 -13.77
C GLN A 164 -8.78 45.84 -13.50
N GLU A 165 -8.60 46.17 -12.22
CA GLU A 165 -8.01 47.44 -11.80
C GLU A 165 -6.59 47.62 -12.32
N ILE A 166 -6.23 48.87 -12.65
CA ILE A 166 -4.87 49.23 -13.02
C ILE A 166 -3.93 48.96 -11.84
N GLY A 167 -2.78 48.31 -12.11
CA GLY A 167 -1.79 47.93 -11.09
C GLY A 167 -1.98 46.52 -10.50
N LEU A 168 -3.02 45.78 -10.90
CA LEU A 168 -3.10 44.34 -10.60
C LEU A 168 -2.32 43.57 -11.68
N ILE A 169 -1.28 42.86 -11.28
CA ILE A 169 -0.38 42.12 -12.15
C ILE A 169 -0.74 40.63 -12.04
N PRO A 170 -1.23 39.99 -13.12
CA PRO A 170 -1.43 38.55 -13.13
C PRO A 170 -0.09 37.82 -13.25
N MET A 171 0.04 36.69 -12.56
CA MET A 171 1.25 35.86 -12.63
C MET A 171 0.88 34.41 -12.95
N ASP A 172 1.85 33.65 -13.45
CA ASP A 172 1.67 32.22 -13.65
C ASP A 172 1.55 31.50 -12.31
N SER A 173 0.57 30.60 -12.21
CA SER A 173 0.29 29.86 -10.99
C SER A 173 0.61 28.37 -11.18
N LEU A 174 1.53 27.86 -10.35
CA LEU A 174 1.82 26.42 -10.27
C LEU A 174 1.08 25.81 -9.06
N PHE A 175 -0.03 25.15 -9.35
CA PHE A 175 -0.87 24.52 -8.33
C PHE A 175 -0.41 23.11 -7.96
N SER A 176 0.46 22.49 -8.75
CA SER A 176 0.86 21.08 -8.52
C SER A 176 1.75 20.95 -7.27
N PRO A 177 1.34 20.20 -6.23
CA PRO A 177 2.10 20.04 -4.99
C PRO A 177 3.17 18.94 -5.05
N VAL A 178 3.26 18.22 -6.17
CA VAL A 178 4.24 17.15 -6.40
C VAL A 178 5.22 17.61 -7.47
N GLY A 179 6.48 17.82 -7.07
CA GLY A 179 7.52 18.32 -7.97
C GLY A 179 8.14 17.21 -8.81
N ARG A 180 8.28 16.00 -8.27
CA ARG A 180 8.93 14.88 -8.96
C ARG A 180 8.26 13.55 -8.62
N VAL A 181 8.13 12.71 -9.63
CA VAL A 181 7.72 11.32 -9.49
C VAL A 181 8.59 10.44 -10.39
N LYS A 182 9.13 9.37 -9.82
CA LYS A 182 9.88 8.34 -10.53
C LYS A 182 9.20 7.00 -10.27
N PHE A 183 9.11 6.16 -11.28
CA PHE A 183 8.69 4.78 -11.08
C PHE A 183 9.68 3.84 -11.78
N ASN A 184 9.88 2.67 -11.19
CA ASN A 184 10.62 1.57 -11.75
C ASN A 184 9.75 0.30 -11.71
N VAL A 185 9.93 -0.58 -12.69
CA VAL A 185 9.26 -1.88 -12.72
C VAL A 185 10.35 -2.96 -12.70
N GLU A 186 10.31 -3.79 -11.68
CA GLU A 186 11.23 -4.90 -11.45
C GLU A 186 10.47 -6.22 -11.61
N GLN A 187 11.18 -7.32 -11.86
CA GLN A 187 10.56 -8.64 -11.89
C GLN A 187 10.50 -9.22 -10.48
N THR A 188 9.38 -9.86 -10.14
CA THR A 188 9.17 -10.53 -8.85
C THR A 188 8.72 -11.96 -9.06
N ARG A 189 9.07 -12.82 -8.11
CA ARG A 189 8.77 -14.25 -8.15
C ARG A 189 7.59 -14.56 -7.25
N VAL A 190 6.56 -15.17 -7.82
CA VAL A 190 5.41 -15.70 -7.07
C VAL A 190 5.34 -17.22 -7.32
N GLY A 191 5.68 -17.98 -6.29
CA GLY A 191 5.75 -19.45 -6.37
C GLY A 191 6.79 -19.93 -7.38
N ARG A 192 6.32 -20.55 -8.47
CA ARG A 192 7.16 -21.10 -9.54
C ARG A 192 7.36 -20.15 -10.72
N ARG A 193 6.60 -19.05 -10.81
CA ARG A 193 6.68 -18.05 -11.89
C ARG A 193 7.48 -16.82 -11.45
N THR A 194 8.28 -16.28 -12.36
CA THR A 194 9.23 -15.17 -12.11
C THR A 194 8.96 -13.94 -12.98
N ASP A 195 7.89 -13.97 -13.76
CA ASP A 195 7.54 -12.97 -14.79
C ASP A 195 6.52 -11.94 -14.29
N TYR A 196 6.22 -11.91 -13.00
CA TYR A 196 5.37 -10.88 -12.40
C TYR A 196 6.12 -9.56 -12.25
N ASP A 197 5.38 -8.46 -12.31
CA ASP A 197 5.88 -7.12 -12.13
C ASP A 197 5.80 -6.68 -10.66
N LYS A 198 6.86 -6.05 -10.18
CA LYS A 198 6.93 -5.28 -8.94
C LYS A 198 7.09 -3.82 -9.29
N LEU A 199 6.14 -3.00 -8.85
CA LEU A 199 6.14 -1.57 -9.11
C LEU A 199 6.73 -0.82 -7.91
N VAL A 200 7.81 -0.08 -8.15
CA VAL A 200 8.43 0.83 -7.19
C VAL A 200 8.14 2.26 -7.63
N ILE A 201 7.42 3.03 -6.81
CA ILE A 201 7.11 4.45 -7.07
C ILE A 201 7.77 5.31 -5.99
N GLU A 202 8.50 6.32 -6.42
CA GLU A 202 9.14 7.33 -5.60
C GLU A 202 8.48 8.69 -5.86
N ILE A 203 8.03 9.37 -4.81
CA ILE A 203 7.27 10.63 -4.87
C ILE A 203 8.00 11.68 -4.03
N TRP A 204 8.22 12.86 -4.60
CA TRP A 204 8.72 14.05 -3.90
C TRP A 204 7.65 15.14 -3.90
N SER A 205 7.12 15.45 -2.73
CA SER A 205 6.18 16.55 -2.51
C SER A 205 6.90 17.77 -1.92
N ASP A 206 6.23 18.92 -1.96
CA ASP A 206 6.76 20.19 -1.45
C ASP A 206 6.26 20.55 -0.04
N GLY A 207 5.59 19.61 0.64
CA GLY A 207 5.03 19.80 1.98
C GLY A 207 3.59 20.31 2.01
N ARG A 208 3.02 20.79 0.89
CA ARG A 208 1.58 21.13 0.82
C ARG A 208 0.69 19.89 1.01
N ILE A 209 1.17 18.74 0.51
CA ILE A 209 0.55 17.41 0.66
C ILE A 209 1.62 16.38 1.05
N SER A 210 1.24 15.40 1.88
CA SER A 210 2.11 14.27 2.17
C SER A 210 2.17 13.30 0.97
N PRO A 211 3.30 12.59 0.76
CA PRO A 211 3.38 11.57 -0.28
C PRO A 211 2.31 10.47 -0.16
N ASP A 212 1.89 10.13 1.08
CA ASP A 212 0.89 9.09 1.36
C ASP A 212 -0.52 9.55 0.92
N GLU A 213 -0.86 10.80 1.21
CA GLU A 213 -2.11 11.40 0.74
C GLU A 213 -2.12 11.57 -0.77
N ALA A 214 -0.99 11.97 -1.35
CA ALA A 214 -0.86 12.19 -2.79
C ALA A 214 -1.12 10.92 -3.61
N ILE A 215 -0.56 9.77 -3.20
CA ILE A 215 -0.80 8.49 -3.88
C ILE A 215 -2.25 8.03 -3.74
N GLY A 216 -2.85 8.19 -2.54
CA GLY A 216 -4.24 7.84 -2.28
C GLY A 216 -5.23 8.67 -3.12
N LEU A 217 -5.06 9.99 -3.15
CA LEU A 217 -5.88 10.89 -3.97
C LEU A 217 -5.70 10.59 -5.47
N SER A 218 -4.48 10.34 -5.92
CA SER A 218 -4.21 10.03 -7.33
C SER A 218 -4.87 8.72 -7.77
N ALA A 219 -4.82 7.69 -6.93
CA ALA A 219 -5.51 6.43 -7.19
C ALA A 219 -7.04 6.62 -7.24
N ALA A 220 -7.60 7.42 -6.32
CA ALA A 220 -9.03 7.73 -6.30
C ALA A 220 -9.49 8.49 -7.56
N ILE A 221 -8.72 9.48 -8.00
CA ILE A 221 -8.98 10.23 -9.24
C ILE A 221 -8.96 9.28 -10.45
N LEU A 222 -7.93 8.42 -10.55
CA LEU A 222 -7.79 7.48 -11.65
C LEU A 222 -8.96 6.48 -11.69
N ARG A 223 -9.35 5.92 -10.54
CA ARG A 223 -10.52 5.05 -10.42
C ARG A 223 -11.78 5.75 -10.94
N ARG A 224 -12.02 6.99 -10.53
CA ARG A 224 -13.21 7.75 -10.95
C ARG A 224 -13.28 8.00 -12.45
N HIS A 225 -12.13 8.15 -13.11
CA HIS A 225 -12.06 8.22 -14.57
C HIS A 225 -12.32 6.88 -15.25
N LEU A 226 -11.99 5.76 -14.60
CA LEU A 226 -12.26 4.42 -15.11
C LEU A 226 -13.72 3.99 -14.95
N ASP A 227 -14.45 4.54 -13.96
CA ASP A 227 -15.86 4.23 -13.71
C ASP A 227 -16.75 4.42 -14.95
N VAL A 228 -16.46 5.40 -15.82
CA VAL A 228 -17.24 5.67 -17.04
C VAL A 228 -17.19 4.51 -18.04
N PHE A 229 -16.11 3.72 -18.02
CA PHE A 229 -15.94 2.55 -18.89
C PHE A 229 -16.60 1.30 -18.30
N ILE A 230 -16.96 1.32 -17.02
CA ILE A 230 -17.62 0.22 -16.31
C ILE A 230 -19.13 0.46 -16.40
N LYS A 231 -19.83 -0.39 -17.14
CA LYS A 231 -21.30 -0.34 -17.15
C LYS A 231 -21.83 -0.91 -15.82
N PRO A 232 -22.69 -0.18 -15.08
CA PRO A 232 -23.12 -0.59 -13.75
C PRO A 232 -23.91 -1.91 -13.73
N GLU A 233 -24.54 -2.32 -14.84
CA GLU A 233 -25.34 -3.55 -14.89
C GLU A 233 -24.58 -4.82 -15.31
N GLN A 234 -23.26 -4.78 -15.53
CA GLN A 234 -22.50 -5.96 -15.93
C GLN A 234 -21.18 -6.06 -15.14
N GLU A 235 -21.12 -6.99 -14.19
CA GLU A 235 -19.85 -7.65 -13.87
C GLU A 235 -19.46 -8.45 -15.12
N ILE A 236 -18.78 -7.80 -16.07
CA ILE A 236 -18.40 -8.42 -17.36
C ILE A 236 -17.34 -9.49 -17.13
N VAL A 237 -16.55 -9.36 -16.05
CA VAL A 237 -15.37 -10.16 -15.76
C VAL A 237 -15.44 -10.71 -14.35
N GLU A 238 -15.58 -12.02 -14.25
CA GLU A 238 -15.28 -12.78 -13.03
C GLU A 238 -13.90 -13.41 -13.21
N PHE A 239 -13.00 -13.17 -12.27
CA PHE A 239 -11.73 -13.90 -12.22
C PHE A 239 -11.95 -15.21 -11.48
N GLU A 240 -11.39 -16.31 -11.98
CA GLU A 240 -11.34 -17.54 -11.18
C GLU A 240 -10.57 -17.29 -9.88
N GLU A 241 -11.27 -17.31 -8.75
CA GLU A 241 -10.63 -17.39 -7.43
C GLU A 241 -9.90 -18.72 -7.36
N GLY A 242 -8.57 -18.69 -7.51
CA GLY A 242 -7.76 -19.87 -7.21
C GLY A 242 -7.91 -20.23 -5.73
N GLU A 243 -7.79 -21.53 -5.42
CA GLU A 243 -7.85 -22.07 -4.05
C GLU A 243 -7.21 -21.08 -3.06
N LYS A 244 -8.03 -20.55 -2.14
CA LYS A 244 -7.53 -19.75 -1.01
C LYS A 244 -6.35 -20.53 -0.42
N PRO A 245 -5.20 -19.89 -0.12
CA PRO A 245 -4.17 -20.57 0.64
C PRO A 245 -4.86 -21.10 1.90
N MET A 246 -5.04 -22.43 1.96
CA MET A 246 -5.70 -23.05 3.09
C MET A 246 -4.84 -22.79 4.31
N ASP A 247 -5.51 -22.52 5.42
CA ASP A 247 -4.89 -22.42 6.73
C ASP A 247 -3.92 -23.60 6.93
N PRO A 248 -2.66 -23.41 7.36
CA PRO A 248 -1.70 -24.51 7.57
C PRO A 248 -2.29 -25.68 8.38
N GLN A 249 -3.21 -25.39 9.31
CA GLN A 249 -3.93 -26.41 10.08
C GLN A 249 -4.87 -27.27 9.23
N ARG A 250 -5.51 -26.70 8.20
CA ARG A 250 -6.39 -27.44 7.27
C ARG A 250 -5.57 -28.30 6.30
N GLU A 251 -4.36 -27.87 5.94
CA GLU A 251 -3.47 -28.66 5.07
C GLU A 251 -2.91 -29.88 5.81
N GLU A 252 -2.51 -29.74 7.07
CA GLU A 252 -2.12 -30.88 7.92
C GLU A 252 -3.27 -31.87 8.11
N LEU A 253 -4.49 -31.37 8.37
CA LEU A 253 -5.66 -32.22 8.49
C LEU A 253 -5.94 -32.96 7.19
N ARG A 254 -5.82 -32.30 6.03
CA ARG A 254 -5.97 -32.94 4.71
C ARG A 254 -4.94 -34.02 4.47
N LYS A 255 -3.67 -33.78 4.85
CA LYS A 255 -2.61 -34.80 4.75
C LYS A 255 -2.94 -36.02 5.61
N LYS A 256 -3.38 -35.83 6.85
CA LYS A 256 -3.80 -36.91 7.75
C LYS A 256 -5.00 -37.71 7.22
N LEU A 257 -5.98 -37.05 6.61
CA LEU A 257 -7.17 -37.70 6.05
C LEU A 257 -6.88 -38.48 4.76
N ALA A 258 -5.85 -38.08 4.00
CA ALA A 258 -5.45 -38.72 2.75
C ALA A 258 -4.55 -39.96 2.93
N VAL A 259 -4.06 -40.21 4.15
CA VAL A 259 -3.28 -41.42 4.49
C VAL A 259 -4.10 -42.68 4.18
N SER A 260 -3.44 -43.71 3.65
CA SER A 260 -4.10 -44.99 3.41
C SER A 260 -4.26 -45.76 4.70
N VAL A 261 -5.38 -46.48 4.84
CA VAL A 261 -5.64 -47.37 5.99
C VAL A 261 -4.55 -48.44 6.14
N ASN A 262 -3.87 -48.83 5.05
CA ASN A 262 -2.79 -49.82 5.08
C ASN A 262 -1.48 -49.28 5.67
N GLU A 263 -1.30 -47.95 5.74
CA GLU A 263 -0.12 -47.31 6.33
C GLU A 263 -0.25 -47.13 7.84
N ILE A 264 -1.47 -47.25 8.38
CA ILE A 264 -1.69 -47.30 9.82
C ILE A 264 -1.34 -48.71 10.31
N GLU A 265 -0.51 -48.80 11.35
CA GLU A 265 -0.12 -50.04 12.03
C GLU A 265 -1.30 -50.72 12.76
N LEU A 266 -2.29 -51.18 11.99
CA LEU A 266 -3.44 -51.91 12.47
C LEU A 266 -3.15 -53.41 12.53
N SER A 267 -3.90 -54.13 13.38
CA SER A 267 -3.84 -55.57 13.39
C SER A 267 -4.31 -56.15 12.05
N VAL A 268 -3.75 -57.31 11.66
CA VAL A 268 -4.12 -58.04 10.42
C VAL A 268 -5.63 -58.27 10.31
N ARG A 269 -6.33 -58.36 11.44
CA ARG A 269 -7.80 -58.47 11.49
C ARG A 269 -8.50 -57.16 11.16
N ALA A 270 -8.08 -56.04 11.74
CA ALA A 270 -8.67 -54.73 11.48
C ALA A 270 -8.46 -54.29 10.01
N ALA A 271 -7.25 -54.44 9.47
CA ALA A 271 -6.95 -54.10 8.07
C ALA A 271 -7.80 -54.91 7.06
N ASN A 272 -7.94 -56.22 7.28
CA ASN A 272 -8.78 -57.07 6.43
C ASN A 272 -10.28 -56.74 6.54
N CYS A 273 -10.76 -56.31 7.71
CA CYS A 273 -12.15 -55.88 7.86
C CYS A 273 -12.42 -54.56 7.11
N LEU A 274 -11.48 -53.62 7.15
CA LEU A 274 -11.59 -52.32 6.48
C LEU A 274 -11.51 -52.45 4.96
N ASN A 275 -10.60 -53.30 4.45
CA ASN A 275 -10.52 -53.62 3.03
C ASN A 275 -11.80 -54.30 2.51
N ASN A 276 -12.41 -55.20 3.29
CA ASN A 276 -13.70 -55.81 2.95
C ASN A 276 -14.88 -54.81 3.00
N ALA A 277 -14.74 -53.73 3.78
CA ALA A 277 -15.73 -52.65 3.88
C ALA A 277 -15.55 -51.55 2.81
N ASN A 278 -14.57 -51.70 1.90
CA ASN A 278 -14.16 -50.70 0.92
C ASN A 278 -13.77 -49.35 1.54
N ILE A 279 -13.21 -49.36 2.76
CA ILE A 279 -12.69 -48.16 3.42
C ILE A 279 -11.18 -48.13 3.16
N THR A 280 -10.74 -47.18 2.34
CA THR A 280 -9.35 -47.16 1.82
C THR A 280 -8.51 -46.04 2.41
N THR A 281 -9.16 -44.97 2.88
CA THR A 281 -8.52 -43.78 3.45
C THR A 281 -8.93 -43.52 4.90
N VAL A 282 -8.07 -42.83 5.64
CA VAL A 282 -8.35 -42.42 7.03
C VAL A 282 -9.53 -41.46 7.10
N GLY A 283 -9.73 -40.60 6.10
CA GLY A 283 -10.87 -39.70 6.01
C GLY A 283 -12.21 -40.45 5.91
N GLU A 284 -12.28 -41.49 5.09
CA GLU A 284 -13.47 -42.36 5.00
C GLU A 284 -13.74 -43.09 6.32
N LEU A 285 -12.68 -43.53 7.01
CA LEU A 285 -12.79 -44.22 8.30
C LEU A 285 -13.33 -43.30 9.40
N ALA A 286 -12.83 -42.06 9.50
CA ALA A 286 -13.25 -41.09 10.51
C ALA A 286 -14.71 -40.62 10.33
N MET A 287 -15.25 -40.70 9.11
CA MET A 287 -16.68 -40.40 8.83
C MET A 287 -17.64 -41.50 9.29
N LYS A 288 -17.15 -42.72 9.55
CA LYS A 288 -18.02 -43.83 9.98
C LYS A 288 -18.30 -43.77 11.47
N SER A 289 -19.56 -44.00 11.82
CA SER A 289 -20.00 -44.09 13.21
C SER A 289 -19.63 -45.45 13.82
N GLU A 290 -19.44 -45.49 15.13
CA GLU A 290 -19.13 -46.74 15.85
C GLU A 290 -20.18 -47.83 15.64
N ALA A 291 -21.45 -47.41 15.54
CA ALA A 291 -22.59 -48.30 15.31
C ALA A 291 -22.60 -48.89 13.90
N GLU A 292 -22.05 -48.19 12.91
CA GLU A 292 -21.86 -48.71 11.54
C GLU A 292 -20.69 -49.69 11.49
N MET A 293 -19.60 -49.39 12.21
CA MET A 293 -18.42 -50.25 12.23
C MET A 293 -18.72 -51.66 12.80
N LEU A 294 -19.59 -51.73 13.82
CA LEU A 294 -20.03 -53.00 14.42
C LEU A 294 -20.92 -53.87 13.51
N LYS A 295 -21.44 -53.33 12.41
CA LYS A 295 -22.26 -54.10 11.45
C LYS A 295 -21.41 -54.89 10.45
N TYR A 296 -20.12 -54.57 10.32
CA TYR A 296 -19.25 -55.27 9.38
C TYR A 296 -18.93 -56.69 9.85
N ARG A 297 -18.92 -57.62 8.88
CA ARG A 297 -18.70 -59.04 9.13
C ARG A 297 -17.32 -59.25 9.76
N ASN A 298 -17.26 -59.99 10.86
CA ASN A 298 -16.04 -60.28 11.63
C ASN A 298 -15.40 -59.07 12.34
N PHE A 299 -16.13 -57.97 12.52
CA PHE A 299 -15.68 -56.81 13.28
C PHE A 299 -15.97 -56.97 14.77
N GLY A 300 -14.93 -56.95 15.62
CA GLY A 300 -15.04 -57.21 17.06
C GLY A 300 -14.73 -55.99 17.93
N LYS A 301 -15.12 -56.06 19.22
CA LYS A 301 -14.85 -55.00 20.22
C LYS A 301 -13.37 -54.66 20.38
N LYS A 302 -12.47 -55.64 20.18
CA LYS A 302 -11.00 -55.43 20.24
C LYS A 302 -10.51 -54.58 19.06
N SER A 303 -10.94 -54.89 17.83
CA SER A 303 -10.58 -54.10 16.63
C SER A 303 -11.18 -52.69 16.66
N LEU A 304 -12.35 -52.52 17.27
CA LEU A 304 -12.96 -51.20 17.45
C LEU A 304 -12.12 -50.31 18.38
N ASN A 305 -11.61 -50.86 19.50
CA ASN A 305 -10.74 -50.12 20.40
C ASN A 305 -9.38 -49.82 19.73
N GLU A 306 -8.79 -50.78 19.02
CA GLU A 306 -7.55 -50.54 18.24
C GLU A 306 -7.68 -49.37 17.25
N ILE A 307 -8.81 -49.29 16.54
CA ILE A 307 -9.08 -48.18 15.60
C ILE A 307 -9.27 -46.84 16.33
N LYS A 308 -9.96 -46.84 17.48
CA LYS A 308 -10.13 -45.61 18.29
C LYS A 308 -8.81 -45.08 18.81
N ASP A 309 -7.96 -45.95 19.33
CA ASP A 309 -6.66 -45.57 19.87
C ASP A 309 -5.76 -44.99 18.77
N LYS A 310 -5.75 -45.61 17.58
CA LYS A 310 -4.99 -45.11 16.42
C LYS A 310 -5.55 -43.84 15.79
N LEU A 311 -6.86 -43.66 15.76
CA LEU A 311 -7.46 -42.38 15.33
C LEU A 311 -7.15 -41.28 16.34
N ALA A 312 -7.16 -41.59 17.64
CA ALA A 312 -6.81 -40.63 18.70
C ALA A 312 -5.34 -40.20 18.63
N GLU A 313 -4.40 -41.10 18.31
CA GLU A 313 -2.99 -40.76 18.03
C GLU A 313 -2.85 -39.73 16.89
N LEU A 314 -3.73 -39.78 15.89
CA LEU A 314 -3.75 -38.84 14.76
C LEU A 314 -4.54 -37.54 15.07
N GLY A 315 -5.21 -37.47 16.22
CA GLY A 315 -6.08 -36.36 16.64
C GLY A 315 -7.48 -36.38 16.01
N LEU A 316 -7.95 -37.55 15.57
CA LEU A 316 -9.25 -37.77 14.92
C LEU A 316 -10.16 -38.64 15.80
N SER A 317 -11.47 -38.58 15.56
CA SER A 317 -12.47 -39.43 16.21
C SER A 317 -13.46 -40.01 15.21
N LEU A 318 -14.11 -41.12 15.58
CA LEU A 318 -15.17 -41.72 14.77
C LEU A 318 -16.42 -40.84 14.76
N GLY A 319 -17.08 -40.71 13.60
CA GLY A 319 -18.29 -39.93 13.41
C GLY A 319 -18.07 -38.43 13.13
N MET A 320 -16.85 -38.04 12.74
CA MET A 320 -16.58 -36.67 12.31
C MET A 320 -17.13 -36.41 10.89
N SER A 321 -17.76 -35.26 10.68
CA SER A 321 -18.19 -34.80 9.36
C SER A 321 -17.15 -33.84 8.76
N PHE A 322 -16.59 -34.18 7.60
CA PHE A 322 -15.64 -33.32 6.88
C PHE A 322 -16.26 -32.75 5.60
N ASP A 323 -15.80 -31.56 5.19
CA ASP A 323 -16.15 -30.97 3.90
C ASP A 323 -15.59 -31.82 2.74
N ALA A 324 -16.37 -31.97 1.66
CA ALA A 324 -16.03 -32.79 0.50
C ALA A 324 -14.73 -32.36 -0.23
N GLU A 325 -14.24 -31.16 0.05
CA GLU A 325 -13.00 -30.61 -0.49
C GLU A 325 -11.74 -31.13 0.24
N LEU A 326 -11.86 -31.50 1.52
CA LEU A 326 -10.78 -32.05 2.33
C LEU A 326 -10.53 -33.55 2.08
N LEU A 327 -11.50 -34.24 1.48
CA LEU A 327 -11.45 -35.68 1.19
C LEU A 327 -10.85 -36.01 -0.18
N ARG A 328 -10.57 -35.01 -1.02
CA ARG A 328 -9.95 -35.24 -2.34
C ARG A 328 -8.44 -35.43 -2.19
N PRO A 329 -7.86 -36.53 -2.72
CA PRO A 329 -6.41 -36.71 -2.70
C PRO A 329 -5.72 -35.55 -3.43
N PRO A 330 -4.54 -35.09 -2.96
CA PRO A 330 -3.80 -34.06 -3.66
C PRO A 330 -3.41 -34.53 -5.08
N PRO A 331 -3.44 -33.66 -6.10
CA PRO A 331 -2.97 -34.02 -7.43
C PRO A 331 -1.48 -34.43 -7.38
N PRO A 332 -1.02 -35.35 -8.25
CA PRO A 332 0.30 -36.00 -8.18
C PRO A 332 1.53 -35.06 -8.34
N SER A 333 1.35 -33.73 -8.36
CA SER A 333 2.44 -32.75 -8.44
C SER A 333 3.02 -32.33 -7.07
N ALA A 334 2.54 -32.87 -5.95
CA ALA A 334 2.92 -32.43 -4.60
C ALA A 334 3.89 -33.37 -3.84
N MET A 335 4.51 -34.34 -4.52
CA MET A 335 5.65 -35.08 -3.94
C MET A 335 6.96 -34.40 -4.35
N VAL A 336 7.41 -33.44 -3.54
CA VAL A 336 8.82 -33.04 -3.49
C VAL A 336 9.45 -33.82 -2.34
N PRO A 337 10.63 -34.44 -2.50
CA PRO A 337 11.26 -35.16 -1.40
C PRO A 337 11.60 -34.16 -0.28
N VAL A 338 11.21 -34.51 0.94
CA VAL A 338 11.65 -33.82 2.16
C VAL A 338 13.16 -33.96 2.23
N VAL A 339 13.86 -32.82 2.25
CA VAL A 339 15.28 -32.76 2.56
C VAL A 339 15.39 -33.04 4.05
N GLU A 340 16.09 -34.10 4.42
CA GLU A 340 16.47 -34.37 5.82
C GLU A 340 17.46 -33.26 6.22
N ASP A 341 17.02 -32.33 7.06
CA ASP A 341 17.93 -31.42 7.75
C ASP A 341 18.64 -32.21 8.86
N GLU A 342 19.95 -32.41 8.67
CA GLU A 342 20.87 -32.87 9.70
C GLU A 342 20.81 -31.90 10.89
N ILE A 343 20.36 -32.41 12.04
CA ILE A 343 20.41 -31.69 13.31
C ILE A 343 21.85 -31.75 13.82
N GLU A 344 22.56 -30.62 13.78
CA GLU A 344 23.78 -30.41 14.56
C GLU A 344 23.42 -30.46 16.06
N VAL A 345 24.03 -31.41 16.77
CA VAL A 345 23.86 -31.60 18.21
C VAL A 345 24.87 -30.72 18.94
N GLU A 346 24.40 -29.67 19.61
CA GLU A 346 25.18 -28.97 20.64
C GLU A 346 25.02 -29.70 21.99
N ASP A 347 26.12 -30.28 22.48
CA ASP A 347 26.25 -30.91 23.79
C ASP A 347 26.28 -29.85 24.92
N GLU A 348 25.19 -29.69 25.67
CA GLU A 348 25.22 -29.08 27.01
C GLU A 348 25.24 -30.19 28.09
N THR A 349 26.40 -30.39 28.72
CA THR A 349 26.55 -31.30 29.86
C THR A 349 26.25 -30.59 31.18
N GLU A 350 25.26 -31.13 31.89
CA GLU A 350 24.82 -30.75 33.24
C GLU A 350 25.94 -30.75 34.29
N GLY A 351 26.21 -29.59 34.89
CA GLY A 351 26.98 -29.46 36.13
C GLY A 351 26.14 -29.67 37.39
N LYS A 352 25.95 -30.93 37.81
CA LYS A 352 25.48 -31.28 39.17
C LYS A 352 26.55 -30.94 40.22
N LYS A 353 26.42 -29.80 40.92
CA LYS A 353 27.19 -29.54 42.16
C LYS A 353 26.52 -30.19 43.36
N LYS A 354 27.13 -31.29 43.83
CA LYS A 354 26.93 -31.89 45.15
C LYS A 354 27.51 -30.98 46.24
N SER A 355 26.75 -30.85 47.33
CA SER A 355 27.17 -30.35 48.63
C SER A 355 27.96 -31.42 49.41
N LYS A 356 29.13 -31.02 49.95
CA LYS A 356 29.88 -31.59 51.09
C LYS A 356 31.04 -30.61 51.35
N ALA A 357 31.02 -29.82 52.43
CA ALA A 357 31.39 -30.17 53.81
C ALA A 357 32.88 -30.53 53.95
N ASP A 358 33.65 -29.58 54.50
CA ASP A 358 34.90 -29.68 55.30
C ASP A 358 35.15 -28.22 55.77
N LYS A 359 35.11 -27.78 57.04
CA LYS A 359 35.72 -28.19 58.32
C LYS A 359 37.25 -28.28 58.31
N ASP A 360 37.85 -27.25 58.91
CA ASP A 360 38.98 -27.25 59.85
C ASP A 360 40.18 -28.15 59.55
N GLU A 361 41.29 -27.55 59.09
CA GLU A 361 42.57 -27.37 59.84
C GLU A 361 43.60 -26.61 59.00
#